data_AF-A0A1C4FXT5-F1
#
_entry.id   AF-A0A1C4FXT5-F1
#
_cell.length_a   1.000
_cell.length_b   1.000
_cell.length_c   1.000
_cell.angle_alpha   90.00
_cell.angle_beta   90.00
_cell.angle_gamma   90.00
#
_symmetry.space_group_name_H-M   'P 1'
#
loop_
_entity.id
_entity.type
_entity.pdbx_description
1 polymer ?
#
loop_
_entity_poly.entity_id
_entity_poly.type
_entity_poly.pdbx_seq_one_letter_code
_entity_poly.pdbx_strand_id
1 'polypeptide(L)'
;MAKNHIDEVKHEIQELAIGNYKSYPEEYEKTPDEVNRSIESLAKGYWDSREDKEIARDERLGISLENYQEWTREAYTTFIAENAQSLN
;
A
#
# COMPACT_ATOMS: atom_id res chain seq x y z
N MET A 1 -15.59 12.67 -11.86
CA MET A 1 -14.25 13.27 -11.97
C MET A 1 -13.40 12.97 -10.73
N ALA A 2 -13.85 13.25 -9.50
CA ALA A 2 -13.10 12.93 -8.28
C ALA A 2 -12.76 11.43 -8.09
N LYS A 3 -13.67 10.53 -8.51
CA LYS A 3 -13.48 9.07 -8.38
C LYS A 3 -12.23 8.56 -9.12
N ASN A 4 -12.01 9.05 -10.34
CA ASN A 4 -10.83 8.70 -11.14
C ASN A 4 -9.52 9.10 -10.45
N HIS A 5 -9.51 10.21 -9.71
CA HIS A 5 -8.32 10.67 -9.00
C HIS A 5 -8.01 9.84 -7.74
N ILE A 6 -9.04 9.34 -7.04
CA ILE A 6 -8.80 8.42 -5.91
C ILE A 6 -8.25 7.09 -6.42
N ASP A 7 -8.78 6.59 -7.53
CA ASP A 7 -8.30 5.35 -8.15
C ASP A 7 -6.84 5.47 -8.63
N GLU A 8 -6.45 6.65 -9.15
CA GLU A 8 -5.05 6.98 -9.49
C GLU A 8 -4.13 6.91 -8.26
N VAL A 9 -4.47 7.60 -7.17
CA VAL A 9 -3.66 7.57 -5.93
C VAL A 9 -3.59 6.16 -5.35
N LYS A 10 -4.73 5.45 -5.33
CA LYS A 10 -4.78 4.05 -4.91
C LYS A 10 -3.79 3.20 -5.71
N HIS A 11 -3.79 3.34 -7.04
CA HIS A 11 -2.89 2.58 -7.90
C HIS A 11 -1.41 2.90 -7.60
N GLU A 12 -1.06 4.18 -7.45
CA GLU A 12 0.30 4.60 -7.08
C GLU A 12 0.76 3.94 -5.77
N ILE A 13 -0.08 3.98 -4.72
CA ILE A 13 0.24 3.36 -3.42
C ILE A 13 0.40 1.84 -3.55
N GLN A 14 -0.43 1.18 -4.36
CA GLN A 14 -0.34 -0.25 -4.58
C GLN A 14 0.95 -0.64 -5.32
N GLU A 15 1.38 0.13 -6.32
CA GLU A 15 2.65 -0.12 -7.02
C GLU A 15 3.86 0.04 -6.09
N LEU A 16 3.86 1.09 -5.26
CA LEU A 16 4.91 1.31 -4.26
C LEU A 16 4.97 0.14 -3.26
N ALA A 17 3.82 -0.29 -2.75
CA ALA A 17 3.71 -1.38 -1.80
C ALA A 17 4.21 -2.71 -2.40
N ILE A 18 3.75 -3.06 -3.62
CA ILE A 18 4.21 -4.27 -4.34
C ILE A 18 5.73 -4.22 -4.55
N GLY A 19 6.29 -3.07 -4.92
CA GLY A 19 7.73 -2.88 -5.05
C GLY A 19 8.47 -3.15 -3.74
N ASN A 20 7.92 -2.71 -2.60
CA ASN A 20 8.49 -2.97 -1.29
C ASN A 20 8.44 -4.47 -0.93
N TYR A 21 7.30 -5.13 -1.15
CA TYR A 21 7.13 -6.57 -0.88
C TYR A 21 8.08 -7.44 -1.70
N LYS A 22 8.30 -7.07 -2.98
CA LYS A 22 9.25 -7.76 -3.86
C LYS A 22 10.71 -7.54 -3.44
N SER A 23 11.01 -6.39 -2.82
CA SER A 23 12.37 -6.04 -2.40
C SER A 23 12.76 -6.67 -1.07
N TYR A 24 11.78 -6.91 -0.19
CA TYR A 24 11.98 -7.45 1.16
C TYR A 24 10.96 -8.56 1.48
N PRO A 25 10.87 -9.63 0.66
CA PRO A 25 9.86 -10.68 0.83
C PRO A 25 9.90 -11.33 2.22
N GLU A 26 11.08 -11.47 2.82
CA GLU A 26 11.30 -12.01 4.16
C GLU A 26 10.61 -11.21 5.28
N GLU A 27 10.31 -9.93 5.05
CA GLU A 27 9.55 -9.12 6.01
C GLU A 27 8.06 -9.48 6.04
N TYR A 28 7.60 -10.19 5.02
CA TYR A 28 6.21 -10.53 4.78
C TYR A 28 5.94 -12.05 4.76
N GLU A 29 6.98 -12.88 4.82
CA GLU A 29 6.91 -14.33 5.10
C GLU A 29 6.86 -14.63 6.60
N LYS A 30 6.11 -13.82 7.36
CA LYS A 30 6.02 -13.90 8.83
C LYS A 30 4.64 -14.37 9.29
N THR A 31 4.44 -14.42 10.61
CA THR A 31 3.10 -14.66 11.16
C THR A 31 2.11 -13.57 10.70
N PRO A 32 0.81 -13.86 10.55
CA PRO A 32 -0.18 -12.88 10.09
C PRO A 32 -0.16 -11.55 10.88
N ASP A 33 0.07 -11.61 12.19
CA ASP A 33 0.15 -10.42 13.05
C ASP A 33 1.40 -9.57 12.77
N GLU A 34 2.53 -10.20 12.47
CA GLU A 34 3.75 -9.50 12.08
C GLU A 34 3.62 -8.86 10.71
N VAL A 35 3.04 -9.59 9.74
CA VAL A 35 2.74 -9.08 8.41
C VAL A 35 1.83 -7.87 8.48
N ASN A 36 0.74 -7.92 9.27
CA ASN A 36 -0.16 -6.79 9.45
C ASN A 36 0.57 -5.56 10.01
N ARG A 37 1.45 -5.75 11.01
CA ARG A 37 2.28 -4.64 11.55
C ARG A 37 3.24 -4.08 10.51
N SER A 38 3.87 -4.92 9.69
CA SER A 38 4.75 -4.47 8.59
C SER A 38 3.96 -3.64 7.58
N ILE A 39 2.77 -4.09 7.17
CA ILE A 39 1.87 -3.38 6.25
C ILE A 39 1.44 -2.02 6.81
N GLU A 40 1.02 -1.97 8.08
CA GLU A 40 0.61 -0.71 8.73
C GLU A 40 1.78 0.26 8.88
N SER A 41 2.96 -0.25 9.23
CA SER A 41 4.18 0.55 9.32
C SER A 41 4.60 1.10 7.96
N LEU A 42 4.49 0.29 6.90
CA LEU A 42 4.81 0.70 5.53
C LEU A 42 3.85 1.81 5.06
N ALA A 43 2.55 1.61 5.23
CA ALA A 43 1.53 2.60 4.90
C ALA A 43 1.74 3.93 5.65
N LYS A 44 2.09 3.86 6.94
CA LYS A 44 2.45 5.04 7.73
C LYS A 44 3.71 5.71 7.19
N GLY A 45 4.71 4.94 6.76
CA GLY A 45 5.91 5.46 6.12
C GLY A 45 5.58 6.30 4.88
N TYR A 46 4.73 5.79 3.99
CA TYR A 46 4.25 6.54 2.83
C TYR A 46 3.47 7.79 3.22
N TRP A 47 2.59 7.69 4.22
CA TRP A 47 1.79 8.82 4.70
C TRP A 47 2.64 9.95 5.29
N ASP A 48 3.67 9.59 6.07
CA ASP A 48 4.57 10.53 6.73
C ASP A 48 5.58 11.17 5.74
N SER A 49 5.86 10.53 4.61
CA SER A 49 6.81 11.00 3.59
C SER A 49 6.18 11.83 2.46
N ARG A 50 4.90 12.17 2.55
CA ARG A 50 4.19 12.92 1.49
C ARG A 50 4.72 14.34 1.35
N GLU A 51 4.78 14.81 0.11
CA GLU A 51 5.07 16.20 -0.23
C GLU A 51 3.82 17.09 -0.10
N ASP A 52 4.01 18.40 0.07
CA ASP A 52 2.91 19.37 0.25
C ASP A 52 1.81 19.26 -0.83
N LYS A 53 2.21 18.98 -2.09
CA LYS A 53 1.27 18.80 -3.21
C LYS A 53 0.38 17.56 -3.04
N GLU A 54 0.93 16.50 -2.47
CA GLU A 54 0.26 15.22 -2.23
C GLU A 54 -0.66 15.33 -1.01
N ILE A 55 -0.21 16.02 0.04
CA ILE A 55 -1.04 16.35 1.20
C ILE A 55 -2.28 17.13 0.76
N ALA A 56 -2.10 18.22 -0.01
CA ALA A 56 -3.22 19.03 -0.49
C ALA A 56 -4.17 18.27 -1.42
N ARG A 57 -3.62 17.39 -2.28
CA ARG A 57 -4.42 16.48 -3.12
C ARG A 57 -5.25 15.53 -2.26
N ASP A 58 -4.61 14.85 -1.33
CA ASP A 58 -5.23 13.83 -0.48
C ASP A 58 -6.32 14.45 0.41
N GLU A 59 -6.07 15.61 1.01
CA GLU A 59 -7.08 16.38 1.77
C GLU A 59 -8.29 16.74 0.91
N ARG A 60 -8.06 17.22 -0.31
CA ARG A 60 -9.14 17.57 -1.26
C ARG A 60 -9.95 16.34 -1.68
N LEU A 61 -9.33 15.18 -1.74
CA LEU A 61 -9.97 13.90 -2.10
C LEU A 61 -10.57 13.17 -0.89
N GLY A 62 -10.34 13.67 0.33
CA GLY A 62 -10.79 13.03 1.57
C GLY A 62 -10.04 11.72 1.87
N ILE A 63 -8.79 11.59 1.40
CA ILE A 63 -7.95 10.42 1.61
C ILE A 63 -7.28 10.54 2.98
N SER A 64 -7.38 9.47 3.78
CA SER A 64 -6.79 9.38 5.11
C SER A 64 -5.72 8.27 5.20
N LEU A 65 -5.05 8.18 6.35
CA LEU A 65 -4.08 7.10 6.61
C LEU A 65 -4.72 5.72 6.50
N GLU A 66 -5.98 5.57 6.90
CA GLU A 66 -6.73 4.32 6.81
C GLU A 66 -6.87 3.86 5.36
N ASN A 67 -7.04 4.79 4.41
CA ASN A 67 -7.04 4.43 2.99
C ASN A 67 -5.68 3.89 2.54
N TYR A 68 -4.58 4.53 2.96
CA TYR A 68 -3.24 4.04 2.66
C TYR A 68 -3.02 2.63 3.22
N GLN A 69 -3.45 2.37 4.44
CA GLN A 69 -3.38 1.05 5.07
C GLN A 69 -4.21 0.01 4.31
N GLU A 70 -5.43 0.36 3.89
CA GLU A 70 -6.29 -0.50 3.08
C GLU A 70 -5.64 -0.84 1.74
N TRP A 71 -5.19 0.16 1.00
CA TRP A 71 -4.59 -0.04 -0.33
C TRP A 71 -3.28 -0.82 -0.27
N THR A 72 -2.48 -0.60 0.76
CA THR A 72 -1.24 -1.36 1.02
C THR A 72 -1.56 -2.83 1.36
N ARG A 73 -2.64 -3.11 2.08
CA ARG A 73 -3.12 -4.48 2.36
C ARG A 73 -3.69 -5.18 1.12
N GLU A 74 -4.43 -4.45 0.29
CA GLU A 74 -4.89 -4.97 -1.01
C GLU A 74 -3.71 -5.36 -1.90
N ALA A 75 -2.69 -4.51 -1.99
CA ALA A 75 -1.45 -4.80 -2.71
C ALA A 75 -0.77 -6.08 -2.20
N TYR A 76 -0.77 -6.29 -0.88
CA TYR A 76 -0.19 -7.49 -0.28
C TYR A 76 -0.96 -8.75 -0.69
N THR A 77 -2.29 -8.65 -0.74
CA THR A 77 -3.15 -9.76 -1.18
C THR A 77 -2.86 -10.13 -2.63
N THR A 78 -2.70 -9.14 -3.51
CA THR A 78 -2.27 -9.35 -4.90
C THR A 78 -0.89 -9.98 -4.98
N PHE A 79 0.09 -9.46 -4.24
CA PHE A 79 1.45 -9.99 -4.19
C PHE A 79 1.48 -11.46 -3.78
N ILE A 80 0.75 -11.86 -2.73
CA ILE A 80 0.68 -13.25 -2.30
C ILE A 80 -0.01 -14.14 -3.34
N ALA A 81 -1.09 -13.65 -3.97
CA ALA A 81 -1.77 -14.41 -5.02
C ALA A 81 -0.86 -14.68 -6.23
N GLU A 82 -0.09 -13.68 -6.68
CA GLU A 82 0.87 -13.80 -7.78
C GLU A 82 2.05 -14.75 -7.44
N ASN A 83 2.57 -14.67 -6.22
CA ASN A 83 3.66 -15.55 -5.78
C ASN A 83 3.19 -16.99 -5.53
N ALA A 84 1.97 -17.18 -5.02
CA ALA A 84 1.38 -18.51 -4.89
C ALA A 84 1.18 -19.19 -6.25
N GLN A 85 0.90 -18.42 -7.30
CA GLN A 85 0.81 -18.94 -8.67
C GLN A 85 2.18 -19.28 -9.29
N SER A 86 3.28 -18.72 -8.79
CA SER A 86 4.64 -19.03 -9.27
C SER A 86 5.20 -20.35 -8.73
N LEU A 87 4.47 -21.06 -7.86
CA LEU A 87 4.88 -22.32 -7.22
C LEU A 87 4.16 -23.57 -7.79
N ASN A 88 3.42 -23.45 -8.89
CA ASN A 88 2.76 -24.58 -9.59
C ASN A 88 3.32 -24.82 -10.99
#